data_AF-A0A6N2MU71-F1
#
_entry.id   AF-A0A6N2MU71-F1
#
_cell.length_a   1.000
_cell.length_b   1.000
_cell.length_c   1.000
_cell.angle_alpha   90.00
_cell.angle_beta   90.00
_cell.angle_gamma   90.00
#
_symmetry.space_group_name_H-M   'P 1'
#
loop_
_entity.id
_entity.type
_entity.pdbx_description
1 polymer ?
#
loop_
_entity_poly.entity_id
_entity_poly.type
_entity_poly.pdbx_seq_one_letter_code
_entity_poly.pdbx_strand_id
1 'polypeptide(L)'
;MAASSSDETSQRPVVLVRMIHFGIEVGVAMKVMAFWIWLETQGFREIMRKILLHDDRFLTLVAKEAEDILSFLKQLSTNPIPPELMRFTPKLARHFLSLSIILADKEKALKGITDIYNGVCCVFLKDILERMGKKITEDSFFGPLPEVKKSGSEKDGVTAKPIAPYVGSKLSPSAKEWNPLTERAAEENRCLFLTFSNGYPLTEIQISRFFRMNYGSCVERVYVHRPEPKDQNLPPLFGKVIFTASYIPAMILDGKTEAKFWVDAKPLWGKRFDPKKKTMDASSPENNDAKHQQNVVVMRHGDRIDNVEPLWITSATRPWDPPLVEEGLSRAFRTGQQLKTKLGFPIHRVFVSPFLRCIQTASEVVTALSAVNDGPDAVCCHGVATDPTKLKAVHFQVSIEYGLCEMLNREAMRRGSVPKDGNFRFNMAELQALLPAGTLDRDVKPVYEELPQWEETVMGARTRYEQIIKTLADKYPSENLLLVTHGEGVGVSVSAFLEDVTVDKVDYCAYSHLRRPVFHKNKSFTAGQFEVLSDNGRTGIGYYSSIHMGNGA
;
A
#
# COMPACT_ATOMS: atom_id res chain seq x y z
N MET A 1 40.37 -17.64 3.51
CA MET A 1 40.70 -16.85 2.30
C MET A 1 39.47 -16.04 1.93
N ALA A 2 39.67 -14.74 1.77
CA ALA A 2 38.63 -13.75 1.51
C ALA A 2 38.35 -13.63 0.00
N ALA A 3 37.09 -13.33 -0.33
CA ALA A 3 36.64 -12.60 -1.53
C ALA A 3 35.22 -12.07 -1.20
N SER A 4 35.12 -10.98 -0.44
CA SER A 4 34.96 -9.58 -0.91
C SER A 4 33.69 -9.34 -1.72
N SER A 5 32.85 -8.47 -1.18
CA SER A 5 31.84 -7.68 -1.90
C SER A 5 32.39 -7.15 -3.22
N SER A 6 31.89 -7.66 -4.35
CA SER A 6 32.12 -7.03 -5.64
C SER A 6 31.10 -5.89 -5.81
N ASP A 7 31.62 -4.68 -5.72
CA ASP A 7 31.08 -3.41 -6.22
C ASP A 7 30.02 -3.59 -7.34
N GLU A 8 28.78 -3.08 -7.17
CA GLU A 8 27.71 -3.19 -8.19
C GLU A 8 28.11 -2.57 -9.55
N THR A 9 29.00 -1.57 -9.51
CA THR A 9 29.65 -0.95 -10.69
C THR A 9 30.60 -1.89 -11.44
N SER A 10 31.10 -2.96 -10.80
CA SER A 10 32.01 -3.95 -11.40
C SER A 10 31.33 -4.96 -12.32
N GLN A 11 30.01 -5.14 -12.25
CA GLN A 11 29.31 -6.20 -12.99
C GLN A 11 28.95 -5.78 -14.42
N ARG A 12 28.58 -4.51 -14.61
CA ARG A 12 28.12 -3.95 -15.90
C ARG A 12 29.20 -4.04 -17.00
N PRO A 13 30.48 -3.71 -16.74
CA PRO A 13 31.55 -3.92 -17.71
C PRO A 13 31.72 -5.38 -18.13
N VAL A 14 31.60 -6.32 -17.18
CA VAL A 14 31.80 -7.75 -17.43
C VAL A 14 30.70 -8.31 -18.33
N VAL A 15 29.44 -7.93 -18.11
CA VAL A 15 28.32 -8.34 -18.97
C VAL A 15 28.51 -7.80 -20.40
N LEU A 16 28.90 -6.53 -20.56
CA LEU A 16 29.13 -5.92 -21.87
C LEU A 16 30.26 -6.63 -22.64
N VAL A 17 31.43 -6.79 -22.01
CA VAL A 17 32.59 -7.44 -22.64
C VAL A 17 32.24 -8.86 -23.05
N ARG A 18 31.51 -9.59 -22.20
CA ARG A 18 31.04 -10.95 -22.47
C ARG A 18 30.14 -10.98 -23.71
N MET A 19 29.14 -10.10 -23.81
CA MET A 19 28.28 -10.01 -25.01
C MET A 19 29.08 -9.77 -26.30
N ILE A 20 30.06 -8.86 -26.27
CA ILE A 20 30.88 -8.51 -27.44
C ILE A 20 31.81 -9.67 -27.84
N HIS A 21 32.42 -10.36 -26.87
CA HIS A 21 33.28 -11.52 -27.15
C HIS A 21 32.53 -12.67 -27.84
N PHE A 22 31.25 -12.86 -27.54
CA PHE A 22 30.42 -13.88 -28.18
C PHE A 22 29.71 -13.41 -29.45
N GLY A 23 30.07 -12.23 -29.97
CA GLY A 23 29.68 -11.78 -31.30
C GLY A 23 28.41 -10.94 -31.37
N ILE A 24 27.88 -10.44 -30.25
CA ILE A 24 26.83 -9.42 -30.28
C ILE A 24 27.44 -8.10 -30.75
N GLU A 25 26.82 -7.49 -31.76
CA GLU A 25 27.24 -6.20 -32.32
C GLU A 25 27.25 -5.11 -31.24
N VAL A 26 28.24 -4.22 -31.28
CA VAL A 26 28.53 -3.26 -30.20
C VAL A 26 27.34 -2.33 -29.96
N GLY A 27 26.72 -1.81 -31.01
CA GLY A 27 25.53 -0.96 -30.92
C GLY A 27 24.35 -1.70 -30.28
N VAL A 28 24.10 -2.94 -30.69
CA VAL A 28 23.06 -3.80 -30.06
C VAL A 28 23.37 -4.05 -28.58
N ALA A 29 24.61 -4.40 -28.25
CA ALA A 29 25.04 -4.68 -26.88
C ALA A 29 24.84 -3.45 -25.96
N MET A 30 25.14 -2.24 -26.45
CA MET A 30 24.91 -1.00 -25.69
C MET A 30 23.42 -0.72 -25.45
N LYS A 31 22.55 -0.95 -26.44
CA LYS A 31 21.10 -0.77 -26.31
C LYS A 31 20.51 -1.76 -25.29
N VAL A 32 20.94 -3.01 -25.34
CA VAL A 32 20.55 -4.06 -24.38
C VAL A 32 21.03 -3.72 -22.96
N MET A 33 22.26 -3.23 -22.80
CA MET A 33 22.76 -2.75 -21.51
C MET A 33 21.89 -1.61 -20.95
N ALA A 34 21.54 -0.63 -21.79
CA ALA A 34 20.69 0.49 -21.37
C ALA A 34 19.32 0.02 -20.90
N PHE A 35 18.73 -0.96 -21.59
CA PHE A 35 17.46 -1.58 -21.19
C PHE A 35 17.56 -2.26 -19.82
N TRP A 36 18.56 -3.11 -19.60
CA TRP A 36 18.70 -3.80 -18.31
C TRP A 36 19.03 -2.86 -17.14
N ILE A 37 19.88 -1.85 -17.35
CA ILE A 37 20.14 -0.82 -16.33
C ILE A 37 18.86 -0.05 -16.03
N TRP A 38 18.08 0.31 -17.07
CA TRP A 38 16.78 0.94 -16.87
C TRP A 38 15.82 0.04 -16.09
N LEU A 39 15.76 -1.26 -16.37
CA LEU A 39 14.95 -2.21 -15.58
C LEU A 39 15.36 -2.26 -14.10
N GLU A 40 16.66 -2.15 -13.77
CA GLU A 40 17.10 -2.03 -12.37
C GLU A 40 16.48 -0.79 -11.70
N THR A 41 16.42 0.35 -12.40
CA THR A 41 15.74 1.56 -11.90
C THR A 41 14.24 1.38 -11.71
N GLN A 42 13.62 0.47 -12.48
CA GLN A 42 12.21 0.13 -12.35
C GLN A 42 11.95 -0.91 -11.25
N GLY A 43 13.00 -1.42 -10.58
CA GLY A 43 12.90 -2.35 -9.45
C GLY A 43 13.31 -3.79 -9.74
N PHE A 44 13.72 -4.13 -10.98
CA PHE A 44 14.28 -5.46 -11.30
C PHE A 44 15.70 -5.61 -10.73
N ARG A 45 15.80 -5.77 -9.40
CA ARG A 45 17.08 -5.81 -8.68
C ARG A 45 17.92 -7.03 -9.08
N GLU A 46 19.23 -6.81 -9.12
CA GLU A 46 20.26 -7.82 -9.38
C GLU A 46 20.17 -8.51 -10.76
N ILE A 47 19.56 -7.86 -11.76
CA ILE A 47 19.42 -8.47 -13.10
C ILE A 47 20.80 -8.82 -13.68
N MET A 48 21.78 -7.91 -13.57
CA MET A 48 23.13 -8.10 -14.08
C MET A 48 23.86 -9.25 -13.38
N ARG A 49 23.77 -9.31 -12.04
CA ARG A 49 24.33 -10.42 -11.25
C ARG A 49 23.77 -11.76 -11.69
N LYS A 50 22.46 -11.83 -11.91
CA LYS A 50 21.80 -13.09 -12.29
C LYS A 50 22.10 -13.49 -13.72
N ILE A 51 22.22 -12.54 -14.65
CA ILE A 51 22.71 -12.81 -16.01
C ILE A 51 24.11 -13.44 -15.96
N LEU A 52 25.00 -12.92 -15.12
CA LEU A 52 26.37 -13.44 -14.97
C LEU A 52 26.44 -14.87 -14.41
N LEU A 53 25.41 -15.36 -13.73
CA LEU A 53 25.35 -16.73 -13.22
C LEU A 53 25.02 -17.79 -14.28
N HIS A 54 24.62 -17.37 -15.47
CA HIS A 54 24.24 -18.28 -16.55
C HIS A 54 25.33 -18.34 -17.64
N ASP A 55 25.25 -19.36 -18.50
CA ASP A 55 26.16 -19.57 -19.63
C ASP A 55 25.92 -18.56 -20.78
N ASP A 56 26.82 -18.57 -21.76
CA ASP A 56 26.78 -17.62 -22.88
C ASP A 56 25.56 -17.85 -23.79
N ARG A 57 25.08 -19.10 -23.86
CA ARG A 57 23.92 -19.47 -24.66
C ARG A 57 22.66 -18.83 -24.09
N PHE A 58 22.52 -18.82 -22.77
CA PHE A 58 21.43 -18.14 -22.09
C PHE A 58 21.55 -16.62 -22.20
N LEU A 59 22.76 -16.06 -22.06
CA LEU A 59 23.01 -14.62 -22.27
C LEU A 59 22.54 -14.15 -23.65
N THR A 60 22.83 -14.91 -24.72
CA THR A 60 22.37 -14.60 -26.08
C THR A 60 20.84 -14.61 -26.17
N LEU A 61 20.15 -15.57 -25.53
CA LEU A 61 18.69 -15.64 -25.54
C LEU A 61 18.05 -14.44 -24.83
N VAL A 62 18.58 -14.03 -23.68
CA VAL A 62 18.05 -12.88 -22.93
C VAL A 62 18.40 -11.56 -23.61
N ALA A 63 19.58 -11.45 -24.23
CA ALA A 63 19.94 -10.28 -25.04
C ALA A 63 19.04 -10.17 -26.28
N LYS A 64 18.72 -11.29 -26.93
CA LYS A 64 17.80 -11.30 -28.07
C LYS A 64 16.38 -10.89 -27.68
N GLU A 65 15.90 -11.37 -26.54
CA GLU A 65 14.63 -10.94 -25.97
C GLU A 65 14.59 -9.41 -25.74
N ALA A 66 15.64 -8.85 -25.13
CA ALA A 66 15.75 -7.42 -24.89
C ALA A 66 15.73 -6.62 -26.21
N GLU A 67 16.45 -7.10 -27.24
CA GLU A 67 16.44 -6.49 -28.56
C GLU A 67 15.05 -6.49 -29.21
N ASP A 68 14.33 -7.61 -29.15
CA ASP A 68 13.00 -7.75 -29.74
C ASP A 68 11.98 -6.83 -29.01
N ILE A 69 12.09 -6.71 -27.69
CA ILE A 69 11.30 -5.76 -26.89
C ILE A 69 11.61 -4.32 -27.33
N LEU A 70 12.88 -3.94 -27.45
CA LEU A 70 13.27 -2.58 -27.87
C LEU A 70 12.76 -2.25 -29.28
N SER A 71 12.85 -3.20 -30.20
CA SER A 71 12.29 -3.07 -31.56
C SER A 71 10.78 -2.83 -31.52
N PHE A 72 10.06 -3.57 -30.67
CA PHE A 72 8.62 -3.42 -30.51
C PHE A 72 8.22 -2.07 -29.87
N LEU A 73 8.97 -1.60 -28.87
CA LEU A 73 8.74 -0.30 -28.22
C LEU A 73 8.86 0.86 -29.21
N LYS A 74 9.85 0.79 -30.11
CA LYS A 74 10.11 1.83 -31.14
C LYS A 74 8.96 1.98 -32.15
N GLN A 75 8.16 0.94 -32.34
CA GLN A 75 6.99 1.03 -33.24
C GLN A 75 5.90 1.96 -32.71
N LEU A 76 5.93 2.30 -31.41
CA LEU A 76 4.94 3.15 -30.72
C LEU A 76 3.48 2.78 -31.03
N SER A 77 3.23 1.51 -31.36
CA SER A 77 1.88 1.03 -31.64
C SER A 77 1.06 0.96 -30.37
N THR A 78 -0.26 0.99 -30.48
CA THR A 78 -1.17 0.77 -29.33
C THR A 78 -1.26 -0.70 -28.92
N ASN A 79 -0.68 -1.62 -29.71
CA ASN A 79 -0.75 -3.05 -29.45
C ASN A 79 0.05 -3.41 -28.19
N PRO A 80 -0.48 -4.26 -27.30
CA PRO A 80 0.27 -4.76 -26.15
C PRO A 80 1.48 -5.57 -26.62
N ILE A 81 2.56 -5.57 -25.84
CA ILE A 81 3.75 -6.39 -26.13
C ILE A 81 3.32 -7.87 -26.11
N PRO A 82 3.58 -8.62 -27.18
CA PRO A 82 3.27 -10.04 -27.21
C PRO A 82 3.93 -10.77 -26.03
N PRO A 83 3.19 -11.62 -25.28
CA PRO A 83 3.75 -12.37 -24.15
C PRO A 83 4.96 -13.22 -24.52
N GLU A 84 5.04 -13.65 -25.79
CA GLU A 84 6.15 -14.41 -26.38
C GLU A 84 7.49 -13.64 -26.32
N LEU A 85 7.45 -12.30 -26.33
CA LEU A 85 8.63 -11.44 -26.25
C LEU A 85 9.13 -11.21 -24.81
N MET A 86 8.49 -11.80 -23.78
CA MET A 86 8.82 -11.57 -22.37
C MET A 86 9.01 -12.91 -21.62
N ARG A 87 9.81 -13.81 -22.19
CA ARG A 87 9.92 -15.21 -21.77
C ARG A 87 10.95 -15.45 -20.65
N PHE A 88 12.02 -14.67 -20.60
CA PHE A 88 13.21 -14.91 -19.78
C PHE A 88 13.44 -13.81 -18.74
N THR A 89 13.34 -12.54 -19.12
CA THR A 89 13.59 -11.38 -18.23
C THR A 89 12.72 -11.41 -16.95
N PRO A 90 11.41 -11.70 -17.01
CA PRO A 90 10.58 -11.81 -15.80
C PRO A 90 10.93 -13.00 -14.90
N LYS A 91 11.54 -14.05 -15.46
CA LYS A 91 12.00 -15.23 -14.71
C LYS A 91 13.34 -14.99 -14.03
N LEU A 92 14.17 -14.12 -14.61
CA LEU A 92 15.49 -13.81 -14.10
C LEU A 92 15.41 -12.91 -12.86
N ALA A 93 14.64 -11.83 -12.94
CA ALA A 93 14.47 -10.89 -11.84
C ALA A 93 12.99 -10.81 -11.47
N ARG A 94 12.66 -11.31 -10.26
CA ARG A 94 11.32 -11.20 -9.70
C ARG A 94 11.02 -9.73 -9.42
N HIS A 95 9.91 -9.27 -9.97
CA HIS A 95 9.43 -7.91 -9.85
C HIS A 95 7.93 -7.93 -9.58
N PHE A 96 7.44 -6.98 -8.78
CA PHE A 96 6.05 -6.96 -8.32
C PHE A 96 5.07 -6.52 -9.42
N LEU A 97 5.56 -5.76 -10.42
CA LEU A 97 4.83 -5.48 -11.67
C LEU A 97 5.36 -6.37 -12.79
N SER A 98 4.46 -6.88 -13.63
CA SER A 98 4.85 -7.60 -14.84
C SER A 98 5.54 -6.64 -15.82
N LEU A 99 6.49 -7.18 -16.59
CA LEU A 99 7.21 -6.40 -17.60
C LEU A 99 6.25 -5.77 -18.63
N SER A 100 5.11 -6.43 -18.91
CA SER A 100 4.07 -5.90 -19.79
C SER A 100 3.41 -4.63 -19.26
N ILE A 101 3.30 -4.47 -17.93
CA ILE A 101 2.73 -3.28 -17.29
C ILE A 101 3.76 -2.15 -17.29
N ILE A 102 5.01 -2.46 -16.99
CA ILE A 102 6.11 -1.48 -16.97
C ILE A 102 6.35 -0.88 -18.36
N LEU A 103 6.15 -1.69 -19.39
CA LEU A 103 6.30 -1.32 -20.79
C LEU A 103 4.98 -0.88 -21.45
N ALA A 104 3.89 -0.74 -20.69
CA ALA A 104 2.59 -0.34 -21.22
C ALA A 104 2.61 1.10 -21.78
N ASP A 105 3.30 2.00 -21.09
CA ASP A 105 3.59 3.35 -21.57
C ASP A 105 4.91 3.32 -22.38
N LYS A 106 4.77 3.00 -23.68
CA LYS A 106 5.91 2.80 -24.57
C LYS A 106 6.75 4.06 -24.76
N GLU A 107 6.13 5.23 -24.79
CA GLU A 107 6.84 6.50 -24.92
C GLU A 107 7.69 6.78 -23.69
N LYS A 108 7.11 6.62 -22.49
CA LYS A 108 7.83 6.82 -21.24
C LYS A 108 8.94 5.79 -21.06
N ALA A 109 8.69 4.52 -21.40
CA ALA A 109 9.69 3.46 -21.33
C ALA A 109 10.85 3.75 -22.29
N LEU A 110 10.55 4.06 -23.55
CA LEU A 110 11.57 4.37 -24.56
C LEU A 110 12.38 5.61 -24.17
N LYS A 111 11.72 6.66 -23.63
CA LYS A 111 12.41 7.85 -23.12
C LYS A 111 13.37 7.50 -21.98
N GLY A 112 12.92 6.75 -20.97
CA GLY A 112 13.77 6.35 -19.85
C GLY A 112 14.98 5.50 -20.27
N ILE A 113 14.79 4.57 -21.21
CA ILE A 113 15.88 3.76 -21.78
C ILE A 113 16.85 4.64 -22.57
N THR A 114 16.34 5.61 -23.34
CA THR A 114 17.15 6.56 -24.10
C THR A 114 18.00 7.45 -23.18
N ASP A 115 17.42 7.91 -22.08
CA ASP A 115 18.10 8.72 -21.08
C ASP A 115 19.27 7.93 -20.45
N ILE A 116 19.08 6.64 -20.15
CA ILE A 116 20.14 5.75 -19.66
C ILE A 116 21.19 5.47 -20.75
N TYR A 117 20.78 5.26 -22.00
CA TYR A 117 21.70 5.04 -23.11
C TYR A 117 22.64 6.24 -23.29
N ASN A 118 22.08 7.46 -23.35
CA ASN A 118 22.84 8.68 -23.57
C ASN A 118 23.67 9.08 -22.32
N GLY A 119 23.08 9.01 -21.14
CA GLY A 119 23.72 9.49 -19.90
C GLY A 119 24.68 8.49 -19.26
N VAL A 120 24.46 7.19 -19.45
CA VAL A 120 25.27 6.13 -18.82
C VAL A 120 26.04 5.34 -19.87
N CYS A 121 25.37 4.73 -20.85
CA CYS A 121 26.04 3.80 -21.77
C CYS A 121 27.05 4.51 -22.69
N CYS A 122 26.69 5.65 -23.29
CA CYS A 122 27.58 6.41 -24.17
C CYS A 122 28.77 7.07 -23.45
N VAL A 123 28.70 7.25 -22.13
CA VAL A 123 29.76 7.87 -21.33
C VAL A 123 30.61 6.79 -20.65
N PHE A 124 29.98 5.87 -19.93
CA PHE A 124 30.65 4.85 -19.10
C PHE A 124 31.19 3.66 -19.92
N LEU A 125 30.51 3.26 -21.00
CA LEU A 125 30.90 2.08 -21.78
C LEU A 125 31.80 2.42 -22.97
N LYS A 126 31.88 3.70 -23.35
CA LYS A 126 32.77 4.19 -24.41
C LYS A 126 34.25 3.96 -24.07
N ASP A 127 34.67 4.26 -22.84
CA ASP A 127 36.03 4.02 -22.34
C ASP A 127 36.44 2.53 -22.42
N ILE A 128 35.48 1.62 -22.24
CA ILE A 128 35.69 0.17 -22.32
C ILE A 128 35.85 -0.27 -23.77
N LEU A 129 35.00 0.24 -24.68
CA LEU A 129 35.04 -0.09 -26.10
C LEU A 129 36.31 0.44 -26.80
N GLU A 130 36.77 1.62 -26.41
CA GLU A 130 38.03 2.20 -26.88
C GLU A 130 39.23 1.32 -26.46
N ARG A 131 39.25 0.82 -25.21
CA ARG A 131 40.25 -0.16 -24.74
C ARG A 131 40.20 -1.51 -25.47
N MET A 132 39.02 -1.90 -25.97
CA MET A 132 38.83 -3.11 -26.78
C MET A 132 39.12 -2.89 -28.28
N GLY A 133 39.52 -1.68 -28.69
CA GLY A 133 39.80 -1.35 -30.09
C GLY A 133 38.57 -1.35 -31.00
N LYS A 134 37.36 -1.20 -30.43
CA LYS A 134 36.09 -1.17 -31.17
C LYS A 134 35.63 0.28 -31.36
N LYS A 135 35.24 0.65 -32.58
CA LYS A 135 34.63 1.97 -32.88
C LYS A 135 33.11 1.90 -32.73
N ILE A 136 32.53 2.94 -32.16
CA ILE A 136 31.07 3.13 -32.12
C ILE A 136 30.66 3.64 -33.50
N THR A 137 29.84 2.88 -34.22
CA THR A 137 29.04 3.43 -35.31
C THR A 137 27.86 4.15 -34.68
N GLU A 138 27.74 5.46 -34.90
CA GLU A 138 26.58 6.24 -34.45
C GLU A 138 25.32 5.74 -35.16
N ASP A 139 24.70 4.74 -34.55
CA ASP A 139 23.52 4.10 -35.09
C ASP A 139 22.29 4.85 -34.56
N SER A 140 21.49 5.43 -35.46
CA SER A 140 20.36 6.34 -35.20
C SER A 140 19.13 5.65 -34.60
N PHE A 141 19.34 4.65 -33.75
CA PHE A 141 18.26 3.85 -33.18
C PHE A 141 17.37 4.66 -32.23
N PHE A 142 17.94 5.62 -31.49
CA PHE A 142 17.24 6.57 -30.63
C PHE A 142 17.19 7.99 -31.23
N GLY A 143 17.02 8.13 -32.55
CA GLY A 143 16.84 9.43 -33.20
C GLY A 143 15.65 10.24 -32.61
N PRO A 144 15.56 11.56 -32.90
CA PRO A 144 14.52 12.42 -32.35
C PRO A 144 13.11 11.83 -32.56
N LEU A 145 12.31 11.80 -31.49
CA LEU A 145 10.90 11.38 -31.55
C LEU A 145 10.16 12.21 -32.62
N PRO A 146 9.26 11.62 -33.43
CA PRO A 146 8.58 12.36 -34.49
C PRO A 146 7.75 13.52 -33.91
N GLU A 147 8.07 14.75 -34.29
CA GLU A 147 7.30 15.93 -33.90
C GLU A 147 5.89 15.89 -34.50
N VAL A 148 4.88 15.98 -33.64
CA VAL A 148 3.51 16.30 -34.05
C VAL A 148 3.52 17.70 -34.66
N LYS A 149 3.29 17.79 -35.97
CA LYS A 149 3.23 19.05 -36.73
C LYS A 149 2.26 20.04 -36.07
N LYS A 150 2.80 21.06 -35.40
CA LYS A 150 2.08 22.30 -35.12
C LYS A 150 2.16 23.18 -36.36
N SER A 151 1.09 23.18 -37.13
CA SER A 151 0.85 24.16 -38.20
C SER A 151 0.79 25.56 -37.60
N GLY A 152 1.60 26.46 -38.16
CA GLY A 152 1.79 27.84 -37.72
C GLY A 152 0.58 28.75 -37.94
N SER A 153 0.72 29.93 -37.35
CA SER A 153 -0.18 31.07 -37.34
C SER A 153 -0.48 31.65 -38.72
N GLU A 154 -1.73 32.06 -38.95
CA GLU A 154 -2.03 33.27 -39.73
C GLU A 154 -3.39 33.87 -39.33
N LYS A 155 -3.52 35.17 -39.60
CA LYS A 155 -4.37 36.17 -38.94
C LYS A 155 -5.79 36.27 -39.49
N ASP A 156 -6.63 36.86 -38.64
CA ASP A 156 -7.75 37.78 -38.89
C ASP A 156 -8.94 37.35 -39.77
N GLY A 157 -10.12 37.35 -39.12
CA GLY A 157 -11.29 38.05 -39.66
C GLY A 157 -12.49 37.23 -40.11
N VAL A 158 -13.65 37.67 -39.63
CA VAL A 158 -15.02 37.50 -40.17
C VAL A 158 -15.94 36.52 -39.42
N THR A 159 -17.05 37.15 -39.03
CA THR A 159 -18.22 36.77 -38.24
C THR A 159 -19.21 35.82 -38.93
N ALA A 160 -19.79 34.88 -38.17
CA ALA A 160 -21.25 34.69 -38.04
C ALA A 160 -21.60 33.62 -36.97
N LYS A 161 -22.46 34.00 -36.01
CA LYS A 161 -23.24 33.16 -35.07
C LYS A 161 -24.59 32.75 -35.72
N PRO A 162 -25.58 32.08 -35.06
CA PRO A 162 -25.62 31.20 -33.87
C PRO A 162 -26.51 29.93 -34.06
N ILE A 163 -26.24 28.80 -33.39
CA ILE A 163 -27.32 27.87 -32.93
C ILE A 163 -26.99 27.33 -31.53
N ALA A 164 -28.01 27.37 -30.68
CA ALA A 164 -28.02 27.07 -29.24
C ALA A 164 -27.93 25.55 -28.94
N PRO A 165 -27.81 25.15 -27.66
CA PRO A 165 -27.03 24.00 -27.22
C PRO A 165 -27.78 22.68 -27.38
N TYR A 166 -27.21 21.72 -28.11
CA TYR A 166 -27.57 20.32 -27.90
C TYR A 166 -26.81 19.82 -26.66
N VAL A 167 -27.59 19.71 -25.58
CA VAL A 167 -27.34 19.04 -24.30
C VAL A 167 -26.11 18.15 -24.35
N GLY A 168 -25.02 18.67 -23.79
CA GLY A 168 -23.81 17.90 -23.55
C GLY A 168 -24.17 16.64 -22.77
N SER A 169 -23.71 15.50 -23.28
CA SER A 169 -23.57 14.29 -22.47
C SER A 169 -22.91 14.68 -21.15
N LYS A 170 -23.63 14.46 -20.03
CA LYS A 170 -23.14 14.69 -18.66
C LYS A 170 -22.13 13.62 -18.24
N LEU A 171 -21.21 13.24 -19.12
CA LEU A 171 -20.16 12.29 -18.81
C LEU A 171 -18.82 12.96 -19.04
N SER A 172 -18.03 13.03 -17.97
CA SER A 172 -16.71 13.66 -17.97
C SER A 172 -15.75 12.93 -18.92
N PRO A 173 -14.96 13.65 -19.74
CA PRO A 173 -13.92 13.07 -20.61
C PRO A 173 -12.80 12.31 -19.87
N SER A 174 -12.84 12.31 -18.55
CA SER A 174 -11.89 11.70 -17.61
C SER A 174 -12.51 10.55 -16.80
N ALA A 175 -13.66 10.01 -17.21
CA ALA A 175 -14.24 8.84 -16.56
C ALA A 175 -13.38 7.60 -16.86
N LYS A 176 -12.94 6.93 -15.78
CA LYS A 176 -12.17 5.69 -15.81
C LYS A 176 -12.98 4.59 -16.53
N GLU A 177 -12.32 3.80 -17.38
CA GLU A 177 -12.98 2.72 -18.12
C GLU A 177 -13.42 1.60 -17.15
N TRP A 178 -14.70 1.22 -17.22
CA TRP A 178 -15.35 0.29 -16.29
C TRP A 178 -14.75 -1.12 -16.40
N ASN A 179 -14.14 -1.61 -15.32
CA ASN A 179 -13.52 -2.94 -15.27
C ASN A 179 -14.41 -3.92 -14.47
N PRO A 180 -15.07 -4.91 -15.12
CA PRO A 180 -16.01 -5.84 -14.49
C PRO A 180 -15.39 -6.79 -13.43
N LEU A 181 -14.06 -6.82 -13.31
CA LEU A 181 -13.32 -7.66 -12.39
C LEU A 181 -12.75 -6.88 -11.19
N THR A 182 -12.45 -5.58 -11.32
CA THR A 182 -11.96 -4.72 -10.22
C THR A 182 -13.00 -3.71 -9.70
N GLU A 183 -14.05 -3.41 -10.47
CA GLU A 183 -15.19 -2.59 -10.02
C GLU A 183 -16.42 -3.46 -9.74
N ARG A 184 -16.19 -4.72 -9.36
CA ARG A 184 -17.25 -5.66 -8.99
C ARG A 184 -17.85 -5.16 -7.68
N ALA A 185 -19.07 -4.62 -7.75
CA ALA A 185 -19.71 -4.05 -6.58
C ALA A 185 -19.84 -5.08 -5.46
N ALA A 186 -19.79 -4.65 -4.20
CA ALA A 186 -19.96 -5.49 -3.00
C ALA A 186 -21.10 -6.51 -3.17
N GLU A 187 -21.03 -7.70 -2.54
CA GLU A 187 -22.06 -8.74 -2.66
C GLU A 187 -23.49 -8.19 -2.52
N GLU A 188 -23.64 -7.22 -1.63
CA GLU A 188 -24.82 -6.40 -1.37
C GLU A 188 -25.41 -5.77 -2.64
N ASN A 189 -24.56 -5.20 -3.49
CA ASN A 189 -24.91 -4.51 -4.73
C ASN A 189 -25.13 -5.47 -5.92
N ARG A 190 -24.74 -6.74 -5.78
CA ARG A 190 -24.84 -7.77 -6.83
C ARG A 190 -25.70 -8.97 -6.38
N CYS A 191 -26.62 -8.74 -5.44
CA CYS A 191 -27.52 -9.77 -4.93
C CYS A 191 -29.00 -9.39 -5.03
N LEU A 192 -29.84 -10.41 -4.99
CA LEU A 192 -31.27 -10.28 -4.71
C LEU A 192 -31.60 -11.03 -3.42
N PHE A 193 -32.36 -10.37 -2.56
CA PHE A 193 -33.05 -11.01 -1.45
C PHE A 193 -34.29 -11.71 -1.98
N LEU A 194 -34.44 -12.95 -1.59
CA LEU A 194 -35.50 -13.84 -2.06
C LEU A 194 -36.46 -14.12 -0.92
N THR A 195 -37.76 -13.99 -1.15
CA THR A 195 -38.79 -14.46 -0.22
C THR A 195 -39.70 -15.47 -0.90
N PHE A 196 -39.99 -16.55 -0.19
CA PHE A 196 -40.86 -17.61 -0.67
C PHE A 196 -42.29 -17.32 -0.22
N SER A 197 -43.27 -17.59 -1.09
CA SER A 197 -44.67 -17.50 -0.67
C SER A 197 -44.98 -18.64 0.31
N ASN A 198 -45.76 -18.35 1.36
CA ASN A 198 -46.09 -19.31 2.42
C ASN A 198 -46.52 -20.68 1.84
N GLY A 199 -45.83 -21.74 2.25
CA GLY A 199 -46.11 -23.12 1.85
C GLY A 199 -45.35 -23.64 0.62
N TYR A 200 -44.59 -22.80 -0.10
CA TYR A 200 -43.88 -23.19 -1.33
C TYR A 200 -42.37 -22.90 -1.30
N PRO A 201 -41.59 -23.53 -0.39
CA PRO A 201 -40.14 -23.33 -0.35
C PRO A 201 -39.47 -23.83 -1.63
N LEU A 202 -38.45 -23.09 -2.07
CA LEU A 202 -37.59 -23.43 -3.20
C LEU A 202 -36.19 -23.79 -2.69
N THR A 203 -35.58 -24.79 -3.33
CA THR A 203 -34.20 -25.19 -3.00
C THR A 203 -33.17 -24.31 -3.72
N GLU A 204 -31.95 -24.28 -3.21
CA GLU A 204 -30.81 -23.57 -3.83
C GLU A 204 -30.59 -24.00 -5.29
N ILE A 205 -30.78 -25.29 -5.58
CA ILE A 205 -30.64 -25.86 -6.92
C ILE A 205 -31.73 -25.32 -7.85
N GLN A 206 -32.98 -25.28 -7.41
CA GLN A 206 -34.10 -24.76 -8.23
C GLN A 206 -33.90 -23.28 -8.57
N ILE A 207 -33.46 -22.49 -7.58
CA ILE A 207 -33.20 -21.05 -7.74
C ILE A 207 -32.01 -20.83 -8.68
N SER A 208 -30.90 -21.54 -8.46
CA SER A 208 -29.69 -21.43 -9.31
C SER A 208 -29.98 -21.82 -10.76
N ARG A 209 -30.69 -22.93 -10.96
CA ARG A 209 -31.09 -23.42 -12.29
C ARG A 209 -31.98 -22.40 -13.00
N PHE A 210 -32.99 -21.87 -12.32
CA PHE A 210 -33.90 -20.87 -12.90
C PHE A 210 -33.15 -19.64 -13.42
N PHE A 211 -32.29 -19.03 -12.60
CA PHE A 211 -31.57 -17.83 -13.01
C PHE A 211 -30.55 -18.12 -14.11
N ARG A 212 -29.88 -19.28 -14.07
CA ARG A 212 -28.93 -19.67 -15.12
C ARG A 212 -29.59 -19.93 -16.47
N MET A 213 -30.76 -20.57 -16.47
CA MET A 213 -31.50 -20.87 -17.70
C MET A 213 -32.10 -19.64 -18.35
N ASN A 214 -32.59 -18.67 -17.56
CA ASN A 214 -33.25 -17.48 -18.09
C ASN A 214 -32.28 -16.31 -18.37
N TYR A 215 -31.12 -16.27 -17.70
CA TYR A 215 -30.21 -15.10 -17.74
C TYR A 215 -28.72 -15.46 -17.92
N GLY A 216 -28.38 -16.69 -18.32
CA GLY A 216 -27.01 -17.12 -18.62
C GLY A 216 -26.13 -17.48 -17.41
N SER A 217 -24.81 -17.59 -17.57
CA SER A 217 -23.88 -17.94 -16.47
C SER A 217 -23.65 -16.78 -15.49
N CYS A 218 -24.73 -16.33 -14.84
CA CYS A 218 -24.80 -15.13 -14.03
C CYS A 218 -24.82 -15.41 -12.51
N VAL A 219 -25.16 -16.63 -12.09
CA VAL A 219 -25.28 -17.00 -10.67
C VAL A 219 -23.94 -17.43 -10.12
N GLU A 220 -23.45 -16.74 -9.10
CA GLU A 220 -22.26 -17.13 -8.35
C GLU A 220 -22.62 -18.09 -7.23
N ARG A 221 -23.60 -17.74 -6.39
CA ARG A 221 -24.01 -18.54 -5.24
C ARG A 221 -25.46 -18.28 -4.85
N VAL A 222 -26.13 -19.30 -4.31
CA VAL A 222 -27.47 -19.19 -3.71
C VAL A 222 -27.38 -19.64 -2.26
N TYR A 223 -28.05 -18.91 -1.38
CA TYR A 223 -28.21 -19.24 0.03
C TYR A 223 -29.70 -19.31 0.35
N VAL A 224 -30.15 -20.40 0.97
CA VAL A 224 -31.51 -20.51 1.52
C VAL A 224 -31.43 -20.63 3.03
N HIS A 225 -32.06 -19.68 3.74
CA HIS A 225 -32.00 -19.65 5.20
C HIS A 225 -32.86 -20.77 5.79
N ARG A 226 -32.25 -21.62 6.62
CA ARG A 226 -32.94 -22.65 7.40
C ARG A 226 -32.93 -22.24 8.88
N PRO A 227 -34.09 -22.15 9.55
CA PRO A 227 -34.14 -21.82 10.98
C PRO A 227 -33.40 -22.88 11.81
N GLU A 228 -32.63 -22.44 12.82
CA GLU A 228 -32.14 -23.31 13.89
C GLU A 228 -33.00 -23.12 15.16
N PRO A 229 -33.28 -24.16 15.96
CA PRO A 229 -32.81 -25.55 15.86
C PRO A 229 -33.57 -26.40 14.82
N LYS A 230 -32.88 -27.39 14.25
CA LYS A 230 -33.33 -28.25 13.14
C LYS A 230 -34.59 -29.11 13.41
N ASP A 231 -35.13 -29.08 14.63
CA ASP A 231 -36.28 -29.87 15.08
C ASP A 231 -37.65 -29.23 14.81
N GLN A 232 -37.69 -27.98 14.37
CA GLN A 232 -38.95 -27.37 13.93
C GLN A 232 -39.05 -27.56 12.42
N ASN A 233 -40.04 -28.33 11.95
CA ASN A 233 -40.41 -28.55 10.54
C ASN A 233 -40.89 -27.25 9.81
N LEU A 234 -40.26 -26.11 10.10
CA LEU A 234 -40.58 -24.80 9.54
C LEU A 234 -39.91 -24.68 8.17
N PRO A 235 -40.68 -24.44 7.09
CA PRO A 235 -40.12 -24.28 5.76
C PRO A 235 -39.25 -23.01 5.69
N PRO A 236 -38.18 -23.01 4.89
CA PRO A 236 -37.38 -21.80 4.69
C PRO A 236 -38.27 -20.71 4.11
N LEU A 237 -38.16 -19.49 4.66
CA LEU A 237 -39.01 -18.35 4.29
C LEU A 237 -38.30 -17.34 3.38
N PHE A 238 -36.96 -17.32 3.42
CA PHE A 238 -36.16 -16.40 2.61
C PHE A 238 -34.79 -16.98 2.24
N GLY A 239 -34.17 -16.34 1.27
CA GLY A 239 -32.84 -16.66 0.79
C GLY A 239 -32.18 -15.45 0.12
N LYS A 240 -31.00 -15.68 -0.46
CA LYS A 240 -30.25 -14.68 -1.22
C LYS A 240 -29.61 -15.36 -2.41
N VAL A 241 -29.66 -14.72 -3.58
CA VAL A 241 -28.87 -15.11 -4.74
C VAL A 241 -27.83 -14.03 -5.02
N ILE A 242 -26.59 -14.44 -5.24
CA ILE A 242 -25.45 -13.58 -5.52
C ILE A 242 -25.04 -13.81 -6.97
N PHE A 243 -24.91 -12.71 -7.73
CA PHE A 243 -24.62 -12.73 -9.16
C PHE A 243 -23.19 -12.25 -9.46
N THR A 244 -22.63 -12.71 -10.57
CA THR A 244 -21.23 -12.45 -10.98
C THR A 244 -20.93 -10.98 -11.25
N ALA A 245 -21.94 -10.13 -11.47
CA ALA A 245 -21.80 -8.70 -11.72
C ALA A 245 -22.95 -7.86 -11.11
N SER A 246 -22.68 -6.58 -10.86
CA SER A 246 -23.56 -5.65 -10.14
C SER A 246 -24.75 -5.10 -10.94
N TYR A 247 -24.68 -5.13 -12.27
CA TYR A 247 -25.80 -4.72 -13.13
C TYR A 247 -26.89 -5.81 -13.24
N ILE A 248 -26.57 -7.06 -12.90
CA ILE A 248 -27.43 -8.23 -13.11
C ILE A 248 -28.72 -8.15 -12.26
N PRO A 249 -28.69 -7.79 -10.96
CA PRO A 249 -29.94 -7.56 -10.20
C PRO A 249 -30.85 -6.51 -10.82
N ALA A 250 -30.29 -5.41 -11.33
CA ALA A 250 -31.08 -4.34 -11.96
C ALA A 250 -31.70 -4.78 -13.29
N MET A 251 -30.97 -5.58 -14.08
CA MET A 251 -31.44 -6.18 -15.32
C MET A 251 -32.56 -7.21 -15.06
N ILE A 252 -32.39 -8.08 -14.06
CA ILE A 252 -33.38 -9.12 -13.69
C ILE A 252 -34.69 -8.51 -13.17
N LEU A 253 -34.61 -7.38 -12.44
CA LEU A 253 -35.78 -6.66 -11.92
C LEU A 253 -36.37 -5.65 -12.90
N ASP A 254 -35.83 -5.52 -14.12
CA ASP A 254 -36.26 -4.54 -15.13
C ASP A 254 -36.34 -3.11 -14.57
N GLY A 255 -35.32 -2.71 -13.81
CA GLY A 255 -35.24 -1.40 -13.16
C GLY A 255 -36.16 -1.19 -11.95
N LYS A 256 -37.00 -2.16 -11.57
CA LYS A 256 -37.85 -2.11 -10.38
C LYS A 256 -37.08 -2.50 -9.12
N THR A 257 -37.62 -2.19 -7.94
CA THR A 257 -37.02 -2.54 -6.63
C THR A 257 -37.33 -3.97 -6.20
N GLU A 258 -38.41 -4.55 -6.74
CA GLU A 258 -38.83 -5.93 -6.54
C GLU A 258 -39.58 -6.50 -7.76
N ALA A 259 -39.53 -7.81 -7.94
CA ALA A 259 -40.26 -8.53 -8.97
C ALA A 259 -40.69 -9.92 -8.49
N LYS A 260 -41.79 -10.41 -9.05
CA LYS A 260 -42.32 -11.76 -8.80
C LYS A 260 -41.95 -12.68 -9.97
N PHE A 261 -41.37 -13.83 -9.65
CA PHE A 261 -40.97 -14.88 -10.58
C PHE A 261 -41.78 -16.15 -10.33
N TRP A 262 -41.87 -17.00 -11.34
CA TRP A 262 -42.46 -18.34 -11.24
C TRP A 262 -41.37 -19.37 -11.51
N VAL A 263 -40.96 -20.09 -10.47
CA VAL A 263 -39.90 -21.11 -10.52
C VAL A 263 -40.54 -22.47 -10.27
N ASP A 264 -40.51 -23.37 -11.26
CA ASP A 264 -41.15 -24.69 -11.18
C ASP A 264 -42.62 -24.60 -10.68
N ALA A 265 -43.39 -23.67 -11.25
CA ALA A 265 -44.77 -23.32 -10.86
C ALA A 265 -44.96 -22.75 -9.43
N LYS A 266 -43.87 -22.43 -8.72
CA LYS A 266 -43.90 -21.80 -7.39
C LYS A 266 -43.57 -20.30 -7.47
N PRO A 267 -44.31 -19.43 -6.76
CA PRO A 267 -44.06 -17.99 -6.75
C PRO A 267 -42.86 -17.61 -5.85
N LEU A 268 -41.87 -16.94 -6.45
CA LEU A 268 -40.67 -16.41 -5.81
C LEU A 268 -40.65 -14.89 -5.91
N TRP A 269 -40.46 -14.18 -4.80
CA TRP A 269 -40.25 -12.75 -4.83
C TRP A 269 -38.76 -12.44 -4.72
N GLY A 270 -38.25 -11.58 -5.62
CA GLY A 270 -36.88 -11.08 -5.58
C GLY A 270 -36.87 -9.57 -5.35
N LYS A 271 -36.07 -9.10 -4.39
CA LYS A 271 -35.93 -7.68 -4.04
C LYS A 271 -34.46 -7.28 -4.03
N ARG A 272 -34.16 -6.04 -4.43
CA ARG A 272 -32.80 -5.48 -4.31
C ARG A 272 -32.47 -5.24 -2.83
N PHE A 273 -31.23 -5.50 -2.42
CA PHE A 273 -30.78 -5.20 -1.06
C PHE A 273 -30.61 -3.69 -0.88
N ASP A 274 -31.17 -3.15 0.21
CA ASP A 274 -31.08 -1.74 0.58
C ASP A 274 -30.33 -1.58 1.93
N PRO A 275 -29.06 -1.11 1.91
CA PRO A 275 -28.26 -0.90 3.12
C PRO A 275 -28.87 0.15 4.07
N LYS A 276 -29.69 1.09 3.55
CA LYS A 276 -30.31 2.17 4.33
C LYS A 276 -31.53 1.72 5.13
N LYS A 277 -32.02 0.49 4.92
CA LYS A 277 -33.13 -0.07 5.69
C LYS A 277 -32.73 -0.73 7.01
N LYS A 278 -31.44 -0.92 7.30
CA LYS A 278 -30.99 -1.30 8.66
C LYS A 278 -31.25 -0.20 9.70
N THR A 279 -31.57 1.02 9.27
CA THR A 279 -31.92 2.16 10.13
C THR A 279 -33.42 2.46 10.23
N MET A 280 -34.33 1.65 9.65
CA MET A 280 -35.78 1.97 9.68
C MET A 280 -36.73 0.88 10.20
N ASP A 281 -36.30 -0.36 10.46
CA ASP A 281 -37.18 -1.41 11.04
C ASP A 281 -36.81 -1.82 12.48
N ALA A 282 -36.37 -0.85 13.30
CA ALA A 282 -36.32 -0.99 14.74
C ALA A 282 -37.03 0.19 15.42
N SER A 283 -38.32 0.37 15.12
CA SER A 283 -39.21 1.17 15.97
C SER A 283 -39.53 0.37 17.24
N SER A 284 -38.65 0.46 18.22
CA SER A 284 -38.88 0.19 19.64
C SER A 284 -37.93 1.10 20.42
N PRO A 285 -38.35 1.63 21.58
CA PRO A 285 -38.16 3.03 21.93
C PRO A 285 -36.69 3.42 22.13
N GLU A 286 -36.43 4.68 21.79
CA GLU A 286 -35.19 5.43 22.00
C GLU A 286 -34.42 4.98 23.24
N ASN A 287 -33.18 4.55 23.02
CA ASN A 287 -32.16 4.61 24.05
C ASN A 287 -31.00 5.42 23.47
N ASN A 288 -30.72 6.56 24.09
CA ASN A 288 -29.62 7.46 23.75
C ASN A 288 -28.27 6.78 24.02
N ASP A 289 -27.89 5.79 23.20
CA ASP A 289 -26.54 5.24 23.20
C ASP A 289 -25.62 6.31 22.60
N ALA A 290 -24.75 6.90 23.43
CA ALA A 290 -23.80 7.93 23.00
C ALA A 290 -22.81 7.31 21.99
N LYS A 291 -22.94 7.72 20.73
CA LYS A 291 -22.04 7.32 19.63
C LYS A 291 -20.86 8.30 19.56
N HIS A 292 -19.65 7.81 19.77
CA HIS A 292 -18.41 8.56 19.60
C HIS A 292 -17.56 7.98 18.45
N GLN A 293 -16.70 8.80 17.84
CA GLN A 293 -15.74 8.37 16.82
C GLN A 293 -14.34 8.35 17.43
N GLN A 294 -13.78 7.15 17.58
CA GLN A 294 -12.42 6.99 18.05
C GLN A 294 -11.45 7.00 16.87
N ASN A 295 -10.36 7.75 16.99
CA ASN A 295 -9.30 7.83 16.00
C ASN A 295 -7.99 7.28 16.56
N VAL A 296 -7.28 6.50 15.75
CA VAL A 296 -5.96 5.95 16.09
C VAL A 296 -5.00 6.32 14.97
N VAL A 297 -3.93 7.03 15.32
CA VAL A 297 -2.84 7.37 14.40
C VAL A 297 -1.66 6.45 14.69
N VAL A 298 -1.11 5.78 13.68
CA VAL A 298 0.07 4.90 13.84
C VAL A 298 1.21 5.48 13.03
N MET A 299 2.30 5.86 13.67
CA MET A 299 3.38 6.65 13.08
C MET A 299 4.73 5.94 13.17
N ARG A 300 5.51 5.98 12.08
CA ARG A 300 6.87 5.47 12.04
C ARG A 300 7.82 6.47 12.72
N HIS A 301 8.87 5.96 13.37
CA HIS A 301 9.98 6.78 13.83
C HIS A 301 10.66 7.60 12.70
N GLY A 302 11.43 8.61 13.08
CA GLY A 302 12.22 9.45 12.17
C GLY A 302 13.51 8.79 11.62
N ASP A 303 14.28 9.60 10.89
CA ASP A 303 15.54 9.23 10.23
C ASP A 303 16.61 8.78 11.24
N ARG A 304 17.26 7.65 10.99
CA ARG A 304 18.18 6.99 11.93
C ARG A 304 19.65 7.25 11.60
N ILE A 305 20.49 7.32 12.63
CA ILE A 305 21.93 7.52 12.45
C ILE A 305 22.62 6.38 11.70
N ASP A 306 22.18 5.13 11.84
CA ASP A 306 22.80 3.98 11.17
C ASP A 306 22.53 3.92 9.65
N ASN A 307 21.63 4.78 9.15
CA ASN A 307 21.43 5.00 7.72
C ASN A 307 22.35 6.09 7.15
N VAL A 308 22.97 6.91 8.00
CA VAL A 308 23.80 8.05 7.60
C VAL A 308 25.27 7.81 7.92
N GLU A 309 25.57 7.17 9.05
CA GLU A 309 26.92 6.87 9.53
C GLU A 309 27.30 5.41 9.21
N PRO A 310 28.16 5.16 8.20
CA PRO A 310 28.53 3.80 7.80
C PRO A 310 29.20 2.99 8.91
N LEU A 311 29.90 3.64 9.85
CA LEU A 311 30.64 2.97 10.93
C LEU A 311 29.79 2.70 12.18
N TRP A 312 28.53 3.14 12.22
CA TRP A 312 27.65 3.02 13.40
C TRP A 312 27.63 1.60 13.97
N ILE A 313 27.49 0.59 13.11
CA ILE A 313 27.37 -0.81 13.53
C ILE A 313 28.61 -1.27 14.30
N THR A 314 29.78 -0.73 13.94
CA THR A 314 31.06 -1.13 14.53
C THR A 314 31.48 -0.30 15.74
N SER A 315 31.00 0.94 15.87
CA SER A 315 31.43 1.88 16.91
C SER A 315 30.42 2.05 18.04
N ALA A 316 29.14 1.81 17.80
CA ALA A 316 28.10 2.05 18.79
C ALA A 316 28.09 1.00 19.92
N THR A 317 27.83 1.44 21.15
CA THR A 317 27.62 0.55 22.30
C THR A 317 26.37 -0.32 22.15
N ARG A 318 25.32 0.22 21.49
CA ARG A 318 24.05 -0.48 21.21
C ARG A 318 23.71 -0.36 19.71
N PRO A 319 24.41 -1.08 18.82
CA PRO A 319 24.22 -0.95 17.37
C PRO A 319 22.78 -1.19 16.89
N TRP A 320 22.02 -2.04 17.60
CA TRP A 320 20.64 -2.40 17.32
C TRP A 320 19.60 -1.32 17.69
N ASP A 321 19.97 -0.34 18.51
CA ASP A 321 19.08 0.73 18.99
C ASP A 321 19.59 2.12 18.57
N PRO A 322 19.71 2.40 17.25
CA PRO A 322 20.23 3.67 16.78
C PRO A 322 19.31 4.84 17.17
N PRO A 323 19.86 5.97 17.64
CA PRO A 323 19.13 7.21 17.78
C PRO A 323 18.75 7.81 16.41
N LEU A 324 17.92 8.83 16.46
CA LEU A 324 17.65 9.71 15.32
C LEU A 324 18.85 10.60 15.02
N VAL A 325 18.99 10.98 13.73
CA VAL A 325 19.82 12.13 13.34
C VAL A 325 19.05 13.44 13.55
N GLU A 326 19.73 14.58 13.49
CA GLU A 326 19.11 15.91 13.63
C GLU A 326 17.94 16.12 12.66
N GLU A 327 18.10 15.74 11.40
CA GLU A 327 17.01 15.77 10.40
C GLU A 327 15.81 14.89 10.81
N GLY A 328 16.06 13.78 11.48
CA GLY A 328 15.01 12.89 12.00
C GLY A 328 14.23 13.52 13.15
N LEU A 329 14.91 14.25 14.04
CA LEU A 329 14.28 15.03 15.12
C LEU A 329 13.43 16.15 14.54
N SER A 330 13.99 16.94 13.62
CA SER A 330 13.26 18.02 12.94
C SER A 330 12.06 17.52 12.14
N ARG A 331 12.19 16.39 11.44
CA ARG A 331 11.06 15.77 10.73
C ARG A 331 9.97 15.34 11.69
N ALA A 332 10.32 14.73 12.83
CA ALA A 332 9.35 14.31 13.85
C ALA A 332 8.59 15.52 14.41
N PHE A 333 9.30 16.59 14.77
CA PHE A 333 8.71 17.83 15.27
C PHE A 333 7.72 18.45 14.26
N ARG A 334 8.16 18.67 13.01
CA ARG A 334 7.30 19.20 11.93
C ARG A 334 6.09 18.31 11.67
N THR A 335 6.25 17.00 11.77
CA THR A 335 5.12 16.06 11.62
C THR A 335 4.12 16.24 12.75
N GLY A 336 4.57 16.42 14.00
CA GLY A 336 3.70 16.77 15.13
C GLY A 336 2.90 18.05 14.91
N GLN A 337 3.52 19.10 14.35
CA GLN A 337 2.81 20.34 13.97
C GLN A 337 1.77 20.09 12.88
N GLN A 338 2.08 19.25 11.89
CA GLN A 338 1.12 18.85 10.85
C GLN A 338 -0.04 18.05 11.43
N LEU A 339 0.20 17.12 12.35
CA LEU A 339 -0.85 16.35 13.00
C LEU A 339 -1.79 17.29 13.79
N LYS A 340 -1.22 18.24 14.54
CA LYS A 340 -1.99 19.24 15.29
C LYS A 340 -2.95 20.03 14.40
N THR A 341 -2.52 20.39 13.20
CA THR A 341 -3.28 21.25 12.27
C THR A 341 -4.23 20.48 11.37
N LYS A 342 -3.85 19.26 10.94
CA LYS A 342 -4.57 18.51 9.89
C LYS A 342 -5.57 17.47 10.41
N LEU A 343 -5.36 16.90 11.60
CA LEU A 343 -6.21 15.78 12.07
C LEU A 343 -7.66 16.21 12.34
N GLY A 344 -7.87 17.45 12.80
CA GLY A 344 -9.21 17.93 13.15
C GLY A 344 -9.81 17.29 14.42
N PHE A 345 -9.01 16.54 15.18
CA PHE A 345 -9.36 15.97 16.49
C PHE A 345 -8.15 16.00 17.43
N PRO A 346 -8.37 16.09 18.76
CA PRO A 346 -7.26 16.04 19.72
C PRO A 346 -6.74 14.61 19.87
N ILE A 347 -5.43 14.46 20.00
CA ILE A 347 -4.80 13.25 20.53
C ILE A 347 -4.85 13.33 22.06
N HIS A 348 -5.25 12.26 22.72
CA HIS A 348 -5.35 12.22 24.19
C HIS A 348 -4.18 11.42 24.79
N ARG A 349 -3.78 10.34 24.12
CA ARG A 349 -2.79 9.40 24.63
C ARG A 349 -1.80 8.95 23.56
N VAL A 350 -0.56 8.79 23.98
CA VAL A 350 0.54 8.34 23.12
C VAL A 350 1.12 7.05 23.68
N PHE A 351 1.17 6.01 22.84
CA PHE A 351 1.94 4.81 23.13
C PHE A 351 3.16 4.74 22.24
N VAL A 352 4.30 4.37 22.81
CA VAL A 352 5.58 4.41 22.09
C VAL A 352 6.36 3.12 22.29
N SER A 353 6.93 2.62 21.21
CA SER A 353 7.90 1.52 21.23
C SER A 353 9.11 1.86 22.11
N PRO A 354 9.69 0.89 22.84
CA PRO A 354 10.84 1.14 23.72
C PRO A 354 12.15 1.45 22.98
N PHE A 355 12.22 1.27 21.66
CA PHE A 355 13.41 1.64 20.87
C PHE A 355 13.67 3.16 20.91
N LEU A 356 14.93 3.55 21.08
CA LEU A 356 15.37 4.93 21.29
C LEU A 356 14.86 5.87 20.20
N ARG A 357 14.94 5.45 18.93
CA ARG A 357 14.39 6.19 17.77
C ARG A 357 12.90 6.52 17.88
N CYS A 358 12.10 5.61 18.45
CA CYS A 358 10.67 5.82 18.66
C CYS A 358 10.43 6.78 19.82
N ILE A 359 11.19 6.63 20.93
CA ILE A 359 11.11 7.54 22.09
C ILE A 359 11.47 8.97 21.70
N GLN A 360 12.55 9.18 20.95
CA GLN A 360 12.94 10.49 20.44
C GLN A 360 11.89 11.07 19.49
N THR A 361 11.32 10.25 18.59
CA THR A 361 10.23 10.69 17.71
C THR A 361 9.02 11.13 18.52
N ALA A 362 8.59 10.34 19.51
CA ALA A 362 7.45 10.66 20.36
C ALA A 362 7.69 11.95 21.17
N SER A 363 8.91 12.16 21.67
CA SER A 363 9.26 13.37 22.42
C SER A 363 9.09 14.64 21.57
N GLU A 364 9.61 14.63 20.34
CA GLU A 364 9.45 15.76 19.40
C GLU A 364 7.99 15.98 19.02
N VAL A 365 7.24 14.91 18.70
CA VAL A 365 5.83 15.00 18.31
C VAL A 365 4.96 15.52 19.46
N VAL A 366 5.14 15.03 20.68
CA VAL A 366 4.38 15.48 21.86
C VAL A 366 4.68 16.94 22.17
N THR A 367 5.95 17.36 22.03
CA THR A 367 6.34 18.76 22.21
C THR A 367 5.62 19.65 21.18
N ALA A 368 5.63 19.28 19.91
CA ALA A 368 4.95 20.02 18.84
C ALA A 368 3.42 20.07 19.02
N LEU A 369 2.79 18.95 19.43
CA LEU A 369 1.36 18.92 19.73
C LEU A 369 0.99 19.87 20.89
N SER A 370 1.92 20.09 21.83
CA SER A 370 1.74 20.91 23.02
C SER A 370 2.14 22.39 22.86
N ALA A 371 2.84 22.75 21.78
CA ALA A 371 3.37 24.10 21.58
C ALA A 371 2.24 25.14 21.43
N VAL A 372 2.40 26.36 21.95
CA VAL A 372 1.30 27.33 22.08
C VAL A 372 1.27 28.35 20.94
N ASN A 373 2.42 28.67 20.37
CA ASN A 373 2.59 29.58 19.24
C ASN A 373 3.88 29.20 18.51
N ASP A 374 3.75 28.41 17.46
CA ASP A 374 4.88 28.18 16.56
C ASP A 374 4.76 29.19 15.43
N GLY A 375 5.69 30.15 15.38
CA GLY A 375 5.99 30.77 14.09
C GLY A 375 6.38 29.66 13.10
N PRO A 376 6.20 29.87 11.78
CA PRO A 376 6.54 28.89 10.75
C PRO A 376 8.02 28.45 10.75
N ASP A 377 8.87 29.09 11.57
CA ASP A 377 10.32 28.92 11.63
C ASP A 377 10.80 28.00 12.78
N ALA A 378 9.92 27.39 13.59
CA ALA A 378 10.33 26.44 14.63
C ALA A 378 10.76 25.08 14.02
N VAL A 379 12.06 24.77 14.04
CA VAL A 379 12.64 23.63 13.31
C VAL A 379 12.77 22.34 14.15
N CYS A 380 12.85 22.45 15.48
CA CYS A 380 12.86 21.33 16.43
C CYS A 380 12.50 21.83 17.84
N CYS A 381 12.45 20.94 18.84
CA CYS A 381 12.19 21.32 20.23
C CYS A 381 13.18 22.34 20.83
N HIS A 382 14.38 22.49 20.26
CA HIS A 382 15.38 23.44 20.75
C HIS A 382 14.94 24.89 20.44
N GLY A 383 14.58 25.63 21.49
CA GLY A 383 14.15 27.04 21.38
C GLY A 383 12.64 27.25 21.39
N VAL A 384 11.83 26.18 21.47
CA VAL A 384 10.39 26.30 21.68
C VAL A 384 10.12 26.56 23.16
N ALA A 385 9.57 27.72 23.50
CA ALA A 385 9.12 28.00 24.85
C ALA A 385 7.95 27.07 25.21
N THR A 386 8.25 25.93 25.83
CA THR A 386 7.24 25.04 26.39
C THR A 386 6.71 25.67 27.67
N ASP A 387 5.44 26.04 27.72
CA ASP A 387 4.78 26.43 28.98
C ASP A 387 4.41 25.16 29.77
N PRO A 388 5.10 24.85 30.88
CA PRO A 388 4.86 23.63 31.65
C PRO A 388 3.45 23.60 32.25
N THR A 389 2.80 24.76 32.42
CA THR A 389 1.43 24.85 32.94
C THR A 389 0.39 24.48 31.88
N LYS A 390 0.71 24.63 30.59
CA LYS A 390 -0.14 24.22 29.47
C LYS A 390 0.09 22.78 29.01
N LEU A 391 1.31 22.24 29.15
CA LEU A 391 1.54 20.79 29.05
C LEU A 391 0.67 20.01 30.04
N LYS A 392 0.46 20.55 31.24
CA LYS A 392 -0.51 20.02 32.22
C LYS A 392 -1.97 20.21 31.80
N ALA A 393 -2.30 21.23 31.01
CA ALA A 393 -3.66 21.52 30.57
C ALA A 393 -4.13 20.64 29.40
N VAL A 394 -3.23 20.13 28.57
CA VAL A 394 -3.57 19.24 27.43
C VAL A 394 -3.65 17.76 27.84
N HIS A 395 -3.21 17.39 29.05
CA HIS A 395 -3.33 16.03 29.62
C HIS A 395 -2.86 14.91 28.66
N PHE A 396 -1.77 15.12 27.91
CA PHE A 396 -1.17 14.02 27.13
C PHE A 396 -0.60 12.97 28.08
N GLN A 397 -1.05 11.72 27.92
CA GLN A 397 -0.54 10.58 28.66
C GLN A 397 0.33 9.74 27.74
N VAL A 398 1.63 9.66 28.03
CA VAL A 398 2.63 8.92 27.25
C VAL A 398 3.02 7.65 28.01
N SER A 399 2.91 6.49 27.36
CA SER A 399 3.29 5.19 27.93
C SER A 399 4.15 4.40 26.97
N ILE A 400 5.15 3.68 27.50
CA ILE A 400 5.99 2.78 26.70
C ILE A 400 5.29 1.42 26.59
N GLU A 401 5.23 0.87 25.38
CA GLU A 401 4.53 -0.39 25.08
C GLU A 401 5.44 -1.35 24.30
N TYR A 402 5.75 -2.51 24.90
CA TYR A 402 6.60 -3.52 24.24
C TYR A 402 5.92 -4.14 23.02
N GLY A 403 4.58 -4.21 22.98
CA GLY A 403 3.84 -4.72 21.83
C GLY A 403 4.06 -3.90 20.54
N LEU A 404 4.50 -2.64 20.66
CA LEU A 404 4.84 -1.77 19.54
C LEU A 404 6.30 -1.88 19.08
N CYS A 405 7.13 -2.73 19.71
CA CYS A 405 8.54 -2.87 19.39
C CYS A 405 8.77 -3.33 17.94
N GLU A 406 9.99 -3.13 17.44
CA GLU A 406 10.43 -3.61 16.11
C GLU A 406 10.20 -5.10 15.98
N MET A 407 10.08 -5.59 14.75
CA MET A 407 10.16 -7.02 14.51
C MET A 407 11.56 -7.53 14.90
N LEU A 408 11.64 -8.36 15.94
CA LEU A 408 12.89 -8.89 16.50
C LEU A 408 13.35 -10.13 15.72
N ASN A 409 13.77 -9.92 14.46
CA ASN A 409 14.36 -10.96 13.62
C ASN A 409 15.35 -10.38 12.59
N ARG A 410 15.90 -11.25 11.75
CA ARG A 410 16.89 -10.88 10.71
C ARG A 410 16.31 -10.13 9.50
N GLU A 411 15.00 -10.14 9.31
CA GLU A 411 14.35 -9.40 8.24
C GLU A 411 14.33 -7.90 8.54
N ALA A 412 14.09 -7.52 9.81
CA ALA A 412 14.04 -6.12 10.23
C ALA A 412 15.35 -5.61 10.86
N MET A 413 16.18 -6.48 11.45
CA MET A 413 17.43 -6.07 12.11
C MET A 413 18.67 -6.38 11.27
N ARG A 414 19.59 -5.41 11.19
CA ARG A 414 20.82 -5.54 10.38
C ARG A 414 21.71 -6.66 10.93
N ARG A 415 22.27 -7.49 10.05
CA ARG A 415 23.06 -8.70 10.41
C ARG A 415 24.25 -8.47 11.37
N GLY A 416 24.78 -7.25 11.45
CA GLY A 416 25.85 -6.87 12.38
C GLY A 416 25.42 -6.08 13.62
N SER A 417 24.16 -5.66 13.72
CA SER A 417 23.70 -4.83 14.84
C SER A 417 23.18 -5.63 16.03
N VAL A 418 22.82 -6.90 15.81
CA VAL A 418 22.24 -7.80 16.81
C VAL A 418 23.23 -8.06 17.96
N PRO A 419 22.80 -7.95 19.23
CA PRO A 419 23.63 -8.30 20.38
C PRO A 419 24.13 -9.74 20.32
N LYS A 420 25.43 -9.96 20.58
CA LYS A 420 26.03 -11.31 20.59
C LYS A 420 25.47 -12.19 21.72
N ASP A 421 25.04 -11.57 22.80
CA ASP A 421 24.41 -12.21 23.96
C ASP A 421 22.88 -12.34 23.81
N GLY A 422 22.31 -11.88 22.69
CA GLY A 422 20.86 -11.88 22.43
C GLY A 422 20.06 -10.91 23.31
N ASN A 423 20.73 -10.01 24.02
CA ASN A 423 20.11 -9.21 25.07
C ASN A 423 19.63 -7.83 24.57
N PHE A 424 18.33 -7.71 24.34
CA PHE A 424 17.67 -6.46 23.92
C PHE A 424 17.17 -5.64 25.11
N ARG A 425 18.01 -5.41 26.13
CA ARG A 425 17.61 -4.67 27.34
C ARG A 425 17.51 -3.17 27.09
N PHE A 426 16.47 -2.59 27.66
CA PHE A 426 16.25 -1.15 27.74
C PHE A 426 16.41 -0.67 29.18
N ASN A 427 17.03 0.50 29.36
CA ASN A 427 16.96 1.21 30.62
C ASN A 427 15.69 2.07 30.63
N MET A 428 14.62 1.57 31.24
CA MET A 428 13.32 2.26 31.23
C MET A 428 13.37 3.64 31.89
N ALA A 429 14.21 3.81 32.93
CA ALA A 429 14.36 5.12 33.57
C ALA A 429 15.00 6.15 32.63
N GLU A 430 16.01 5.75 31.85
CA GLU A 430 16.62 6.60 30.83
C GLU A 430 15.63 6.93 29.70
N LEU A 431 14.89 5.94 29.19
CA LEU A 431 13.91 6.19 28.13
C LEU A 431 12.77 7.10 28.60
N GLN A 432 12.28 6.91 29.81
CA GLN A 432 11.23 7.74 30.39
C GLN A 432 11.70 9.19 30.63
N ALA A 433 12.98 9.39 30.97
CA ALA A 433 13.56 10.72 31.17
C ALA A 433 13.67 11.54 29.86
N LEU A 434 13.64 10.89 28.69
CA LEU A 434 13.66 11.56 27.38
C LEU A 434 12.30 12.11 26.95
N LEU A 435 11.21 11.67 27.61
CA LEU A 435 9.87 12.15 27.30
C LEU A 435 9.62 13.52 27.96
N PRO A 436 8.77 14.39 27.37
CA PRO A 436 8.53 15.71 27.90
C PRO A 436 8.00 15.67 29.34
N ALA A 437 8.53 16.54 30.20
CA ALA A 437 8.20 16.54 31.62
C ALA A 437 6.69 16.68 31.87
N GLY A 438 6.15 15.83 32.73
CA GLY A 438 4.73 15.84 33.09
C GLY A 438 3.80 15.09 32.12
N THR A 439 4.33 14.47 31.07
CA THR A 439 3.53 13.69 30.10
C THR A 439 3.55 12.18 30.35
N LEU A 440 4.54 11.68 31.09
CA LEU A 440 4.67 10.25 31.40
C LEU A 440 3.50 9.77 32.27
N ASP A 441 2.77 8.78 31.76
CA ASP A 441 1.76 8.05 32.52
C ASP A 441 2.41 6.86 33.23
N ARG A 442 2.48 6.93 34.56
CA ARG A 442 3.13 5.94 35.42
C ARG A 442 2.20 4.82 35.88
N ASP A 443 0.90 5.01 35.74
CA ASP A 443 -0.11 4.09 36.27
C ASP A 443 -0.50 3.03 35.23
N VAL A 444 -0.21 3.29 33.96
CA VAL A 444 -0.49 2.36 32.87
C VAL A 444 0.55 1.24 32.80
N LYS A 445 0.08 0.02 33.02
CA LYS A 445 0.82 -1.20 32.68
C LYS A 445 0.80 -1.45 31.17
N PRO A 446 1.94 -1.80 30.56
CA PRO A 446 2.00 -2.29 29.18
C PRO A 446 1.06 -3.48 28.97
N VAL A 447 0.50 -3.60 27.77
CA VAL A 447 -0.27 -4.78 27.34
C VAL A 447 0.66 -5.97 27.14
N TYR A 448 1.82 -5.75 26.53
CA TYR A 448 2.91 -6.74 26.50
C TYR A 448 3.92 -6.34 27.56
N GLU A 449 4.18 -7.23 28.52
CA GLU A 449 5.10 -6.96 29.63
C GLU A 449 6.58 -7.16 29.23
N GLU A 450 6.82 -7.88 28.14
CA GLU A 450 8.16 -8.23 27.64
C GLU A 450 8.25 -8.06 26.13
N LEU A 451 9.49 -8.01 25.63
CA LEU A 451 9.76 -8.09 24.20
C LEU A 451 9.42 -9.49 23.65
N PRO A 452 9.06 -9.59 22.36
CA PRO A 452 8.99 -10.88 21.69
C PRO A 452 10.37 -11.55 21.69
N GLN A 453 10.39 -12.88 21.57
CA GLN A 453 11.64 -13.61 21.47
C GLN A 453 12.38 -13.27 20.16
N TRP A 454 13.71 -13.26 20.22
CA TRP A 454 14.55 -13.11 19.03
C TRP A 454 14.26 -14.22 18.00
N GLU A 455 14.28 -13.86 16.72
CA GLU A 455 13.78 -14.65 15.57
C GLU A 455 12.25 -14.86 15.60
N GLU A 456 11.48 -13.89 16.08
CA GLU A 456 10.03 -13.94 15.88
C GLU A 456 9.70 -14.00 14.38
N THR A 457 8.70 -14.79 14.01
CA THR A 457 8.32 -14.90 12.59
C THR A 457 7.72 -13.58 12.09
N VAL A 458 7.87 -13.28 10.80
CA VAL A 458 7.25 -12.10 10.18
C VAL A 458 5.73 -12.08 10.43
N MET A 459 5.07 -13.23 10.27
CA MET A 459 3.64 -13.32 10.55
C MET A 459 3.31 -13.14 12.03
N GLY A 460 4.13 -13.68 12.94
CA GLY A 460 3.96 -13.47 14.38
C GLY A 460 4.04 -11.99 14.76
N ALA A 461 5.03 -11.26 14.24
CA ALA A 461 5.17 -9.82 14.45
C ALA A 461 3.96 -9.05 13.89
N ARG A 462 3.48 -9.41 12.69
CA ARG A 462 2.30 -8.78 12.08
C ARG A 462 1.04 -9.01 12.90
N THR A 463 0.81 -10.24 13.38
CA THR A 463 -0.30 -10.55 14.30
C THR A 463 -0.19 -9.77 15.61
N ARG A 464 1.00 -9.65 16.18
CA ARG A 464 1.27 -8.83 17.38
C ARG A 464 0.91 -7.37 17.16
N TYR A 465 1.31 -6.77 16.03
CA TYR A 465 0.97 -5.39 15.68
C TYR A 465 -0.55 -5.18 15.52
N GLU A 466 -1.26 -6.07 14.81
CA GLU A 466 -2.71 -5.98 14.67
C GLU A 466 -3.40 -6.06 16.04
N GLN A 467 -2.98 -7.01 16.88
CA GLN A 467 -3.54 -7.23 18.21
C GLN A 467 -3.29 -6.05 19.13
N ILE A 468 -2.07 -5.49 19.17
CA ILE A 468 -1.76 -4.37 20.06
C ILE A 468 -2.52 -3.10 19.66
N ILE A 469 -2.69 -2.83 18.37
CA ILE A 469 -3.48 -1.69 17.88
C ILE A 469 -4.94 -1.81 18.36
N LYS A 470 -5.56 -2.98 18.18
CA LYS A 470 -6.93 -3.25 18.65
C LYS A 470 -7.03 -3.14 20.18
N THR A 471 -6.12 -3.79 20.90
CA THR A 471 -6.16 -3.88 22.37
C THR A 471 -5.99 -2.51 23.02
N LEU A 472 -5.07 -1.67 22.54
CA LEU A 472 -4.91 -0.31 23.05
C LEU A 472 -6.14 0.55 22.75
N ALA A 473 -6.70 0.45 21.54
CA ALA A 473 -7.92 1.17 21.20
C ALA A 473 -9.11 0.75 22.08
N ASP A 474 -9.25 -0.55 22.37
CA ASP A 474 -10.30 -1.09 23.24
C ASP A 474 -10.10 -0.75 24.71
N LYS A 475 -8.85 -0.62 25.16
CA LYS A 475 -8.53 -0.21 26.54
C LYS A 475 -8.90 1.26 26.80
N TYR A 476 -8.91 2.10 25.77
CA TYR A 476 -9.20 3.54 25.87
C TYR A 476 -10.26 3.99 24.84
N PRO A 477 -11.48 3.44 24.87
CA PRO A 477 -12.47 3.55 23.79
C PRO A 477 -13.01 4.98 23.57
N SER A 478 -12.84 5.87 24.55
CA SER A 478 -13.25 7.28 24.48
C SER A 478 -12.08 8.24 24.18
N GLU A 479 -10.88 7.70 23.93
CA GLU A 479 -9.68 8.49 23.68
C GLU A 479 -9.14 8.25 22.26
N ASN A 480 -8.71 9.33 21.61
CA ASN A 480 -7.93 9.24 20.38
C ASN A 480 -6.46 8.99 20.70
N LEU A 481 -5.84 8.06 19.97
CA LEU A 481 -4.53 7.53 20.27
C LEU A 481 -3.49 7.89 19.19
N LEU A 482 -2.24 8.09 19.60
CA LEU A 482 -1.08 8.09 18.73
C LEU A 482 -0.15 6.94 19.12
N LEU A 483 0.17 6.06 18.18
CA LEU A 483 1.05 4.91 18.39
C LEU A 483 2.35 5.14 17.59
N VAL A 484 3.47 5.36 18.27
CA VAL A 484 4.78 5.59 17.63
C VAL A 484 5.58 4.28 17.59
N THR A 485 5.84 3.77 16.38
CA THR A 485 6.37 2.44 16.11
C THR A 485 7.31 2.43 14.88
N HIS A 486 7.43 1.29 14.20
CA HIS A 486 8.36 1.00 13.10
C HIS A 486 7.61 0.85 11.77
N GLY A 487 8.37 0.63 10.69
CA GLY A 487 7.79 0.54 9.33
C GLY A 487 6.73 -0.55 9.20
N GLU A 488 7.04 -1.76 9.68
CA GLU A 488 6.09 -2.89 9.64
C GLU A 488 4.83 -2.63 10.48
N GLY A 489 4.95 -2.04 11.66
CA GLY A 489 3.79 -1.70 12.49
C GLY A 489 2.83 -0.73 11.80
N VAL A 490 3.38 0.28 11.11
CA VAL A 490 2.57 1.18 10.27
C VAL A 490 1.97 0.42 9.08
N GLY A 491 2.73 -0.45 8.43
CA GLY A 491 2.23 -1.26 7.32
C GLY A 491 1.08 -2.20 7.72
N VAL A 492 1.16 -2.81 8.90
CA VAL A 492 0.09 -3.64 9.47
C VAL A 492 -1.14 -2.80 9.79
N SER A 493 -0.98 -1.59 10.32
CA SER A 493 -2.13 -0.73 10.61
C SER A 493 -2.94 -0.36 9.36
N VAL A 494 -2.38 -0.47 8.16
CA VAL A 494 -3.14 -0.37 6.91
C VAL A 494 -3.62 -1.76 6.45
N SER A 495 -2.69 -2.69 6.23
CA SER A 495 -2.99 -4.00 5.60
C SER A 495 -3.86 -4.95 6.43
N ALA A 496 -3.96 -4.78 7.75
CA ALA A 496 -4.85 -5.57 8.59
C ALA A 496 -6.28 -5.00 8.68
N PHE A 497 -6.48 -3.73 8.28
CA PHE A 497 -7.74 -3.01 8.44
C PHE A 497 -8.30 -2.45 7.14
N LEU A 498 -7.57 -2.60 6.03
CA LEU A 498 -8.02 -2.34 4.67
C LEU A 498 -7.86 -3.64 3.89
N GLU A 499 -8.98 -4.13 3.33
CA GLU A 499 -8.98 -5.40 2.62
C GLU A 499 -8.15 -5.32 1.34
N ASP A 500 -7.53 -6.45 0.99
CA ASP A 500 -6.85 -6.64 -0.28
C ASP A 500 -5.78 -5.59 -0.59
N VAL A 501 -5.03 -5.12 0.41
CA VAL A 501 -3.88 -4.24 0.19
C VAL A 501 -2.56 -4.80 0.71
N THR A 502 -1.51 -4.54 -0.04
CA THR A 502 -0.11 -4.76 0.35
C THR A 502 0.59 -3.42 0.42
N VAL A 503 1.20 -3.14 1.57
CA VAL A 503 2.00 -1.95 1.80
C VAL A 503 3.40 -2.18 1.22
N ASP A 504 3.83 -1.35 0.27
CA ASP A 504 5.14 -1.45 -0.38
C ASP A 504 6.16 -0.46 0.18
N LYS A 505 5.69 0.64 0.78
CA LYS A 505 6.56 1.70 1.27
C LYS A 505 5.99 2.38 2.52
N VAL A 506 6.85 2.66 3.49
CA VAL A 506 6.54 3.52 4.63
C VAL A 506 7.73 4.44 4.85
N ASP A 507 7.57 5.74 4.61
CA ASP A 507 8.62 6.75 4.80
C ASP A 507 8.87 7.08 6.28
N TYR A 508 9.98 7.73 6.61
CA TYR A 508 10.22 8.24 7.97
C TYR A 508 9.15 9.25 8.36
N CYS A 509 8.67 9.15 9.60
CA CYS A 509 7.54 9.92 10.11
C CYS A 509 6.23 9.75 9.31
N ALA A 510 6.14 8.75 8.42
CA ALA A 510 4.87 8.40 7.80
C ALA A 510 3.89 7.90 8.85
N TYR A 511 2.59 8.15 8.63
CA TYR A 511 1.56 7.74 9.57
C TYR A 511 0.28 7.27 8.90
N SER A 512 -0.38 6.29 9.53
CA SER A 512 -1.72 5.87 9.17
C SER A 512 -2.76 6.54 10.07
N HIS A 513 -4.00 6.69 9.59
CA HIS A 513 -5.14 7.18 10.34
C HIS A 513 -6.26 6.14 10.26
N LEU A 514 -6.58 5.54 11.40
CA LEU A 514 -7.69 4.61 11.58
C LEU A 514 -8.82 5.30 12.33
N ARG A 515 -10.06 5.03 11.94
CA ARG A 515 -11.25 5.52 12.62
C ARG A 515 -12.25 4.41 12.86
N ARG A 516 -12.93 4.40 14.01
CA ARG A 516 -14.03 3.46 14.27
C ARG A 516 -15.14 4.10 15.12
N PRO A 517 -16.41 3.69 14.93
CA PRO A 517 -17.48 4.08 15.82
C PRO A 517 -17.40 3.30 17.14
N VAL A 518 -17.66 3.98 18.25
CA VAL A 518 -17.78 3.39 19.59
C VAL A 518 -19.15 3.74 20.15
N PHE A 519 -19.86 2.73 20.65
CA PHE A 519 -21.19 2.84 21.23
C PHE A 519 -21.11 2.55 22.72
N HIS A 520 -21.46 3.51 23.56
CA HIS A 520 -21.47 3.33 25.01
C HIS A 520 -22.87 3.01 25.51
N LYS A 521 -22.99 1.97 26.33
CA LYS A 521 -24.24 1.57 26.99
C LYS A 521 -23.96 1.08 28.41
N ASN A 522 -24.53 1.77 29.40
CA ASN A 522 -24.52 1.37 30.82
C ASN A 522 -23.14 0.88 31.32
N LYS A 523 -22.09 1.71 31.14
CA LYS A 523 -20.67 1.45 31.49
C LYS A 523 -19.95 0.38 30.65
N SER A 524 -20.62 -0.28 29.72
CA SER A 524 -20.00 -1.11 28.69
C SER A 524 -19.88 -0.35 27.37
N PHE A 525 -19.06 -0.84 26.44
CA PHE A 525 -18.99 -0.30 25.09
C PHE A 525 -18.97 -1.43 24.05
N THR A 526 -19.35 -1.08 22.84
CA THR A 526 -19.13 -1.90 21.64
C THR A 526 -18.41 -1.05 20.61
N ALA A 527 -17.31 -1.54 20.06
CA ALA A 527 -16.56 -0.87 19.00
C ALA A 527 -16.89 -1.51 17.64
N GLY A 528 -17.07 -0.66 16.62
CA GLY A 528 -17.15 -1.10 15.23
C GLY A 528 -15.77 -1.44 14.65
N GLN A 529 -15.78 -1.85 13.39
CA GLN A 529 -14.55 -2.09 12.64
C GLN A 529 -13.81 -0.77 12.36
N PHE A 530 -12.49 -0.88 12.21
CA PHE A 530 -11.67 0.24 11.76
C PHE A 530 -11.88 0.50 10.27
N GLU A 531 -11.97 1.78 9.94
CA GLU A 531 -11.86 2.34 8.61
C GLU A 531 -10.46 2.97 8.49
N VAL A 532 -9.72 2.64 7.43
CA VAL A 532 -8.43 3.28 7.13
C VAL A 532 -8.69 4.53 6.30
N LEU A 533 -8.32 5.69 6.83
CA LEU A 533 -8.50 7.01 6.20
C LEU A 533 -7.24 7.54 5.53
N SER A 534 -6.12 6.82 5.64
CA SER A 534 -4.87 7.22 4.99
C SER A 534 -4.90 6.95 3.49
N ASP A 535 -4.92 8.04 2.74
CA ASP A 535 -4.78 8.01 1.29
C ASP A 535 -3.38 7.54 0.87
N ASN A 536 -3.34 6.64 -0.11
CA ASN A 536 -2.11 6.13 -0.71
C ASN A 536 -1.17 7.28 -1.15
N GLY A 537 0.05 7.29 -0.63
CA GLY A 537 1.12 8.24 -0.90
C GLY A 537 1.01 9.59 -0.16
N ARG A 538 -0.14 9.97 0.41
CA ARG A 538 -0.32 11.31 1.00
C ARG A 538 0.33 11.48 2.37
N THR A 539 0.40 10.41 3.15
CA THR A 539 0.99 10.42 4.50
C THR A 539 2.32 9.67 4.56
N GLY A 540 2.98 9.48 3.41
CA GLY A 540 4.24 8.73 3.30
C GLY A 540 4.08 7.21 3.32
N ILE A 541 2.86 6.70 3.21
CA ILE A 541 2.56 5.26 3.09
C ILE A 541 2.17 4.96 1.64
N GLY A 542 2.92 4.07 0.98
CA GLY A 542 2.56 3.46 -0.29
C GLY A 542 1.89 2.11 -0.07
N TYR A 543 0.78 1.85 -0.76
CA TYR A 543 0.18 0.52 -0.83
C TYR A 543 -0.53 0.26 -2.17
N TYR A 544 -0.68 -1.00 -2.54
CA TYR A 544 -1.36 -1.44 -3.77
C TYR A 544 -2.29 -2.61 -3.48
N SER A 545 -3.21 -2.92 -4.40
CA SER A 545 -4.17 -4.01 -4.17
C SER A 545 -3.55 -5.40 -4.39
N SER A 546 -3.78 -6.32 -3.46
CA SER A 546 -3.23 -7.69 -3.42
C SER A 546 -3.90 -8.68 -4.38
N ILE A 547 -4.98 -8.30 -5.07
CA ILE A 547 -5.83 -9.21 -5.90
C ILE A 547 -5.10 -9.76 -7.14
N HIS A 548 -3.88 -9.32 -7.46
CA HIS A 548 -3.16 -9.75 -8.68
C HIS A 548 -2.12 -10.88 -8.53
N MET A 549 -2.03 -11.56 -7.38
CA MET A 549 -1.02 -12.64 -7.17
C MET A 549 -1.57 -14.04 -6.92
N GLY A 550 -2.77 -14.38 -7.42
CA GLY A 550 -3.37 -15.71 -7.23
C GLY A 550 -4.05 -16.26 -8.47
N ASN A 551 -3.27 -16.77 -9.43
CA ASN A 551 -3.53 -17.99 -10.22
C ASN A 551 -2.65 -18.00 -11.49
N GLY A 552 -1.67 -18.88 -11.49
CA GLY A 552 -0.87 -19.21 -12.66
C GLY A 552 -0.18 -20.55 -12.43
N ALA A 553 -0.97 -21.63 -12.50
CA ALA A 553 -0.47 -22.95 -12.83
C ALA A 553 -0.26 -23.06 -14.34
#